data_AF-A0A8H3M0P6-F1
#
_entry.id   AF-A0A8H3M0P6-F1
#
_cell.length_a   1.000
_cell.length_b   1.000
_cell.length_c   1.000
_cell.angle_alpha   90.00
_cell.angle_beta   90.00
_cell.angle_gamma   90.00
#
_symmetry.space_group_name_H-M   'P 1'
#
loop_
_entity.id
_entity.type
_entity.pdbx_description
1 polymer ?
#
loop_
_entity_poly.entity_id
_entity_poly.type
_entity_poly.pdbx_seq_one_letter_code
_entity_poly.pdbx_strand_id
1 'polypeptide(L)'
;MGAGVYLEMQNNTVLTTSARVAFWPSSTRAELVAIFLALLVTLSDTAVKIHTDNQCAISAINNWDDPCTRTRMKQPNALVIMKIKMVCKEKQLNLELVKVKGHDGNEGNETADRLAKEGLNSDNIFDSRIDFTNHDIRFFPAFKDIPIETNLQHFILRIFNTFDATE
;
A
#
# COMPACT_ATOMS: atom_id res chain seq x y z
N MET A 1 -9.21 -3.34 7.29
CA MET A 1 -8.58 -2.02 7.52
C MET A 1 -9.16 -1.05 6.51
N GLY A 2 -9.29 0.22 6.83
CA GLY A 2 -9.64 1.25 5.84
C GLY A 2 -8.41 2.06 5.49
N ALA A 3 -8.36 2.57 4.26
CA ALA A 3 -7.39 3.52 3.77
C ALA A 3 -8.10 4.87 3.59
N GLY A 4 -7.48 5.96 4.04
CA GLY A 4 -8.00 7.31 3.92
C GLY A 4 -6.97 8.21 3.26
N VAL A 5 -7.42 9.07 2.36
CA VAL A 5 -6.55 9.93 1.57
C VAL A 5 -7.11 11.35 1.61
N TYR A 6 -6.26 12.30 1.95
CA TYR A 6 -6.48 13.73 1.82
C TYR A 6 -5.40 14.28 0.89
N LEU A 7 -5.81 14.90 -0.22
CA LEU A 7 -4.90 15.49 -1.20
C LEU A 7 -5.28 16.92 -1.49
N GLU A 8 -4.31 17.79 -1.35
CA GLU A 8 -4.41 19.18 -1.76
C GLU A 8 -3.61 19.37 -3.05
N MET A 9 -4.29 19.72 -4.13
CA MET A 9 -3.69 19.98 -5.42
C MET A 9 -3.15 21.41 -5.50
N GLN A 10 -2.25 21.68 -6.45
CA GLN A 10 -1.63 23.00 -6.64
C GLN A 10 -2.63 24.14 -6.92
N ASN A 11 -3.84 23.81 -7.38
CA ASN A 11 -4.94 24.75 -7.63
C ASN A 11 -5.88 24.90 -6.42
N ASN A 12 -5.45 24.51 -5.22
CA ASN A 12 -6.21 24.45 -3.97
C ASN A 12 -7.47 23.58 -4.05
N THR A 13 -7.57 22.68 -5.04
CA THR A 13 -8.63 21.67 -5.04
C THR A 13 -8.27 20.58 -4.05
N VAL A 14 -9.17 20.31 -3.11
CA VAL A 14 -9.04 19.22 -2.16
C VAL A 14 -9.78 18.00 -2.69
N LEU A 15 -9.08 16.88 -2.77
CA LEU A 15 -9.64 15.57 -3.08
C LEU A 15 -9.50 14.68 -1.86
N THR A 16 -10.60 14.07 -1.45
CA THR A 16 -10.61 13.06 -0.39
C THR A 16 -11.16 11.76 -0.94
N THR A 17 -10.60 10.65 -0.45
CA THR A 17 -11.14 9.32 -0.74
C THR A 17 -10.93 8.40 0.46
N SER A 18 -11.82 7.43 0.59
CA SER A 18 -11.68 6.33 1.54
C SER A 18 -12.03 5.02 0.87
N ALA A 19 -11.32 3.97 1.26
CA ALA A 19 -11.50 2.63 0.71
C ALA A 19 -11.35 1.57 1.79
N ARG A 20 -12.08 0.47 1.65
CA ARG A 20 -11.92 -0.73 2.46
C ARG A 20 -10.82 -1.58 1.86
N VAL A 21 -9.78 -1.87 2.64
CA VAL A 21 -8.69 -2.73 2.18
C VAL A 21 -9.05 -4.19 2.41
N ALA A 22 -9.16 -4.95 1.32
CA ALA A 22 -9.44 -6.37 1.34
C ALA A 22 -8.19 -7.17 1.74
N PHE A 23 -8.43 -8.21 2.53
CA PHE A 23 -7.46 -9.21 2.99
C PHE A 23 -6.25 -8.61 3.74
N TRP A 24 -5.47 -9.49 4.39
CA TRP A 24 -4.17 -9.16 5.01
C TRP A 24 -4.18 -7.86 5.86
N PRO A 25 -5.08 -7.75 6.87
CA PRO A 25 -5.27 -6.50 7.60
C PRO A 25 -3.98 -6.09 8.34
N SER A 26 -3.44 -4.92 7.98
CA SER A 26 -2.37 -4.26 8.72
C SER A 26 -2.44 -2.74 8.49
N SER A 27 -2.00 -1.95 9.48
CA SER A 27 -1.92 -0.50 9.35
C SER A 27 -0.99 -0.10 8.21
N THR A 28 0.15 -0.77 8.08
CA THR A 28 1.10 -0.56 6.96
C THR A 28 0.46 -0.80 5.61
N ARG A 29 -0.34 -1.86 5.44
CA ARG A 29 -1.04 -2.11 4.18
C ARG A 29 -2.06 -1.02 3.87
N ALA A 30 -2.83 -0.59 4.87
CA ALA A 30 -3.78 0.51 4.71
C ALA A 30 -3.09 1.79 4.23
N GLU A 31 -1.94 2.11 4.81
CA GLU A 31 -1.16 3.27 4.42
C GLU A 31 -0.60 3.15 3.00
N LEU A 32 -0.04 1.99 2.64
CA LEU A 32 0.46 1.75 1.28
C LEU A 32 -0.66 1.88 0.25
N VAL A 33 -1.87 1.41 0.56
CA VAL A 33 -3.04 1.59 -0.31
C VAL A 33 -3.45 3.06 -0.41
N ALA A 34 -3.43 3.81 0.70
CA ALA A 34 -3.69 5.25 0.67
C ALA A 34 -2.69 5.99 -0.24
N ILE A 35 -1.39 5.71 -0.10
CA ILE A 35 -0.34 6.23 -0.97
C ILE A 35 -0.61 5.86 -2.44
N PHE A 36 -0.93 4.60 -2.72
CA PHE A 36 -1.22 4.14 -4.08
C PHE A 36 -2.40 4.90 -4.70
N LEU A 37 -3.52 5.01 -3.99
CA LEU A 37 -4.71 5.73 -4.44
C LEU A 37 -4.40 7.21 -4.70
N ALA A 38 -3.56 7.83 -3.88
CA ALA A 38 -3.15 9.21 -4.08
C ALA A 38 -2.34 9.42 -5.37
N LEU A 39 -1.41 8.51 -5.66
CA LEU A 39 -0.59 8.59 -6.87
C LEU A 39 -1.42 8.33 -8.14
N LEU A 40 -2.50 7.54 -8.06
CA LEU A 40 -3.41 7.31 -9.18
C LEU A 40 -4.12 8.58 -9.65
N VAL A 41 -4.43 9.51 -8.75
CA VAL A 41 -5.09 10.79 -9.10
C VAL A 41 -4.11 11.92 -9.34
N THR A 42 -2.82 11.73 -9.02
CA THR A 42 -1.78 12.73 -9.26
C THR A 42 -1.46 12.87 -10.75
N LEU A 43 -1.18 14.09 -11.21
CA LEU A 43 -0.77 14.36 -12.58
C LEU A 43 0.63 13.81 -12.87
N SER A 44 0.91 13.50 -14.15
CA SER A 44 2.24 13.07 -14.59
C SER A 44 3.29 14.18 -14.43
N ASP A 45 4.57 13.79 -14.45
CA ASP A 45 5.74 14.68 -14.46
C ASP A 45 5.77 15.67 -13.27
N THR A 46 5.21 15.26 -12.14
CA THR A 46 5.01 16.12 -10.97
C THR A 46 5.85 15.65 -9.79
N ALA A 47 6.40 16.60 -9.03
CA ALA A 47 6.99 16.33 -7.72
C ALA A 47 5.88 16.17 -6.67
N VAL A 48 5.86 15.02 -6.00
CA VAL A 48 4.78 14.64 -5.08
C VAL A 48 5.37 14.48 -3.68
N LYS A 49 4.84 15.23 -2.72
CA LYS A 49 5.20 15.10 -1.31
C LYS A 49 4.02 14.51 -0.54
N ILE A 50 4.16 13.30 -0.03
CA ILE A 50 3.12 12.63 0.76
C ILE A 50 3.56 12.59 2.22
N HIS A 51 2.70 13.09 3.10
CA HIS A 51 2.88 13.04 4.54
C HIS A 51 2.15 11.80 5.08
N THR A 52 2.82 11.01 5.90
CA THR A 52 2.25 9.82 6.53
C THR A 52 2.84 9.61 7.91
N ASP A 53 2.05 9.09 8.84
CA ASP A 53 2.51 8.73 10.17
C ASP A 53 3.06 7.29 10.25
N ASN A 54 3.08 6.54 9.14
CA ASN A 54 3.51 5.15 9.16
C ASN A 54 4.95 4.98 8.65
N GLN A 55 5.91 4.93 9.59
CA GLN A 55 7.32 4.74 9.25
C GLN A 55 7.59 3.41 8.54
N CYS A 56 6.82 2.35 8.84
CA CYS A 56 6.97 1.06 8.16
C CYS A 56 6.60 1.17 6.67
N ALA A 57 5.59 1.97 6.32
CA ALA A 57 5.19 2.19 4.93
C ALA A 57 6.27 2.98 4.17
N ILE A 58 6.80 4.05 4.79
CA ILE A 58 7.92 4.84 4.23
C ILE A 58 9.12 3.93 3.96
N SER A 59 9.58 3.21 4.98
CA SER A 59 10.73 2.31 4.87
C SER A 59 10.50 1.21 3.83
N ALA A 60 9.27 0.70 3.72
CA ALA A 60 8.92 -0.33 2.76
C ALA A 60 9.07 0.15 1.30
N ILE A 61 8.65 1.39 1.00
CA ILE A 61 8.76 1.97 -0.34
C ILE A 61 10.22 2.37 -0.65
N ASN A 62 10.91 2.98 0.31
CA ASN A 62 12.29 3.43 0.13
C ASN A 62 13.28 2.26 -0.08
N ASN A 63 13.03 1.12 0.57
CA ASN A 63 13.91 -0.05 0.48
C ASN A 63 13.54 -1.02 -0.64
N TRP A 64 12.58 -0.67 -1.50
CA TRP A 64 12.10 -1.57 -2.55
C TRP A 64 13.12 -1.81 -3.67
N ASP A 65 14.04 -0.87 -3.92
CA ASP A 65 14.90 -0.88 -5.11
C ASP A 65 16.08 -1.87 -5.04
N ASP A 66 15.91 -2.98 -4.30
CA ASP A 66 16.83 -4.12 -4.30
C ASP A 66 16.85 -4.76 -5.72
N PRO A 67 18.04 -4.94 -6.34
CA PRO A 67 18.14 -5.50 -7.68
C PRO A 67 17.67 -6.96 -7.76
N CYS A 68 17.63 -7.67 -6.64
CA CYS A 68 17.17 -9.05 -6.55
C CYS A 68 15.65 -9.11 -6.35
N THR A 69 14.91 -9.47 -7.40
CA THR A 69 13.46 -9.73 -7.33
C THR A 69 13.10 -10.67 -6.18
N ARG A 70 13.90 -11.72 -5.94
CA ARG A 70 13.63 -12.66 -4.84
C ARG A 70 13.63 -11.98 -3.48
N THR A 71 14.51 -11.00 -3.25
CA THR A 71 14.55 -10.24 -1.99
C THR A 71 13.32 -9.35 -1.88
N ARG A 72 12.97 -8.59 -2.93
CA ARG A 72 11.77 -7.75 -2.97
C ARG A 72 10.49 -8.55 -2.67
N MET A 73 10.39 -9.75 -3.24
CA MET A 73 9.23 -10.65 -3.06
C MET A 73 9.08 -11.25 -1.66
N LYS A 74 10.10 -11.17 -0.81
CA LYS A 74 9.98 -11.58 0.61
C LYS A 74 9.34 -10.49 1.48
N GLN A 75 9.33 -9.25 1.00
CA GLN A 75 8.79 -8.13 1.73
C GLN A 75 7.26 -8.24 1.85
N PRO A 76 6.68 -8.04 3.03
CA PRO A 76 5.23 -7.93 3.16
C PRO A 76 4.70 -6.79 2.28
N ASN A 77 3.50 -6.96 1.72
CA ASN A 77 2.85 -6.02 0.81
C ASN A 77 3.61 -5.74 -0.49
N ALA A 78 4.47 -6.67 -0.94
CA ALA A 78 5.27 -6.53 -2.15
C ALA A 78 4.46 -6.14 -3.39
N LEU A 79 3.23 -6.66 -3.56
CA LEU A 79 2.41 -6.33 -4.73
C LEU A 79 1.94 -4.88 -4.70
N VAL A 80 1.50 -4.38 -3.54
CA VAL A 80 1.08 -2.97 -3.40
C VAL A 80 2.27 -2.03 -3.61
N ILE A 81 3.43 -2.36 -3.04
CA ILE A 81 4.65 -1.55 -3.20
C ILE A 81 5.10 -1.54 -4.66
N MET A 82 5.03 -2.68 -5.35
CA MET A 82 5.30 -2.73 -6.78
C MET A 82 4.34 -1.82 -7.56
N LYS A 83 3.03 -1.86 -7.28
CA LYS A 83 2.04 -1.00 -7.94
C LYS A 83 2.35 0.49 -7.72
N ILE A 84 2.76 0.88 -6.51
CA ILE A 84 3.23 2.25 -6.22
C ILE A 84 4.42 2.63 -7.12
N LYS A 85 5.46 1.80 -7.14
CA LYS A 85 6.68 2.06 -7.92
C LYS A 85 6.41 2.11 -9.42
N MET A 86 5.50 1.28 -9.90
CA MET A 86 5.06 1.31 -11.30
C MET A 86 4.31 2.58 -11.63
N VAL A 87 3.35 3.02 -10.81
CA VAL A 87 2.67 4.31 -11.02
C VAL A 87 3.68 5.46 -11.02
N CYS A 88 4.63 5.49 -10.09
CA CYS A 88 5.68 6.51 -10.09
C CYS A 88 6.50 6.51 -11.39
N LYS A 89 6.86 5.33 -11.90
CA LYS A 89 7.62 5.20 -13.14
C LYS A 89 6.81 5.63 -14.36
N GLU A 90 5.60 5.09 -14.52
CA GLU A 90 4.73 5.37 -15.68
C GLU A 90 4.33 6.84 -15.75
N LYS A 91 4.08 7.48 -14.61
CA LYS A 91 3.75 8.90 -14.52
C LYS A 91 4.95 9.82 -14.34
N GLN A 92 6.18 9.30 -14.33
CA GLN A 92 7.42 10.07 -14.09
C GLN A 92 7.34 10.95 -12.82
N LEU A 93 6.80 10.39 -11.74
CA LEU A 93 6.62 11.11 -10.47
C LEU A 93 7.94 11.13 -9.68
N ASN A 94 8.29 12.31 -9.16
CA ASN A 94 9.32 12.44 -8.15
C ASN A 94 8.66 12.39 -6.76
N LEU A 95 8.58 11.19 -6.18
CA LEU A 95 7.90 10.95 -4.89
C LEU A 95 8.84 11.17 -3.70
N GLU A 96 8.47 12.09 -2.81
CA GLU A 96 9.05 12.29 -1.49
C GLU A 96 8.04 11.85 -0.41
N LEU A 97 8.46 10.97 0.50
CA LEU A 97 7.67 10.53 1.64
C LEU A 97 8.19 11.19 2.92
N VAL A 98 7.32 11.90 3.63
CA VAL A 98 7.67 12.64 4.84
C VAL A 98 6.94 12.04 6.04
N LYS A 99 7.71 11.64 7.05
CA LYS A 99 7.15 11.18 8.32
C LYS A 99 6.57 12.35 9.08
N VAL A 100 5.30 12.26 9.45
CA VAL A 100 4.66 13.18 10.41
C VAL A 100 4.35 12.46 11.72
N LYS A 101 4.17 13.20 12.81
CA LYS A 101 3.68 12.62 14.06
C LYS A 101 2.17 12.38 13.93
N GLY A 102 1.72 11.21 14.35
CA GLY A 102 0.29 10.93 14.46
C GLY A 102 -0.31 11.78 15.58
N HIS A 103 -1.51 12.31 15.35
CA HIS A 103 -2.31 13.07 16.33
C HIS A 103 -1.62 14.32 16.91
N ASP A 104 -0.85 15.04 16.10
CA ASP A 104 -0.13 16.26 16.50
C ASP A 104 -0.79 17.56 15.98
N GLY A 105 -2.09 17.52 15.63
CA GLY A 105 -2.82 18.69 15.12
C GLY A 105 -2.64 18.96 13.62
N ASN A 106 -2.05 18.04 12.85
CA ASN A 106 -1.94 18.18 11.40
C ASN A 106 -3.28 17.86 10.74
N GLU A 107 -4.00 18.88 10.27
CA GLU A 107 -5.36 18.77 9.71
C GLU A 107 -5.46 17.74 8.57
N GLY A 108 -4.48 17.70 7.67
CA GLY A 108 -4.45 16.74 6.56
C GLY A 108 -4.31 15.30 7.05
N ASN A 109 -3.40 15.04 8.00
CA ASN A 109 -3.21 13.72 8.59
C ASN A 109 -4.43 13.28 9.41
N GLU A 110 -4.99 14.17 10.24
CA GLU A 110 -6.18 13.87 11.03
C GLU A 110 -7.40 13.59 10.15
N THR A 111 -7.52 14.31 9.03
CA THR A 111 -8.54 14.04 8.02
C THR A 111 -8.32 12.68 7.36
N ALA A 112 -7.09 12.33 6.99
CA ALA A 112 -6.76 11.02 6.45
C ALA A 112 -7.07 9.88 7.45
N ASP A 113 -6.75 10.05 8.73
CA ASP A 113 -7.06 9.09 9.80
C ASP A 113 -8.57 8.89 9.96
N ARG A 114 -9.34 9.99 9.92
CA ARG A 114 -10.81 9.93 9.98
C ARG A 114 -11.37 9.18 8.76
N LEU A 115 -10.89 9.51 7.56
CA LEU A 115 -11.28 8.82 6.32
C LEU A 115 -10.91 7.34 6.34
N ALA A 116 -9.77 6.97 6.93
CA ALA A 116 -9.37 5.58 7.09
C ALA A 116 -10.32 4.81 8.02
N LYS A 117 -10.83 5.45 9.08
CA LYS A 117 -11.87 4.86 9.95
C LYS A 117 -13.19 4.68 9.20
N GLU A 118 -13.61 5.67 8.42
CA GLU A 118 -14.81 5.59 7.58
C GLU A 118 -14.67 4.50 6.50
N GLY A 119 -13.48 4.37 5.92
CA GLY A 119 -13.12 3.36 4.93
C GLY A 119 -13.29 1.92 5.41
N LEU A 120 -13.32 1.67 6.73
CA LEU A 120 -13.54 0.32 7.28
C LEU A 120 -14.88 -0.29 6.84
N ASN A 121 -15.90 0.56 6.67
CA ASN A 121 -17.26 0.16 6.31
C ASN A 121 -17.64 0.59 4.89
N SER A 122 -16.66 1.02 4.08
CA SER A 122 -16.90 1.46 2.72
C SER A 122 -17.19 0.28 1.77
N ASP A 123 -18.09 0.52 0.82
CA ASP A 123 -18.35 -0.36 -0.32
C ASP A 123 -17.25 -0.27 -1.39
N ASN A 124 -16.41 0.78 -1.33
CA ASN A 124 -15.24 0.92 -2.20
C ASN A 124 -14.13 0.00 -1.70
N ILE A 125 -14.11 -1.23 -2.21
CA ILE A 125 -13.14 -2.25 -1.81
C ILE A 125 -11.88 -2.15 -2.67
N PHE A 126 -10.74 -1.94 -2.03
CA PHE A 126 -9.44 -2.14 -2.65
C PHE A 126 -9.01 -3.60 -2.51
N ASP A 127 -8.99 -4.30 -3.64
CA ASP A 127 -8.48 -5.67 -3.77
C ASP A 127 -7.23 -5.66 -4.66
N SER A 128 -6.07 -5.96 -4.06
CA SER A 128 -4.77 -5.97 -4.75
C SER A 128 -4.64 -7.24 -5.60
N ARG A 129 -5.39 -7.31 -6.70
CA ARG A 129 -5.30 -8.42 -7.66
C ARG A 129 -4.02 -8.32 -8.48
N ILE A 130 -3.53 -9.49 -8.91
CA ILE A 130 -2.47 -9.57 -9.93
C ILE A 130 -3.15 -9.37 -11.29
N ASP A 131 -3.13 -8.14 -11.76
CA ASP A 131 -3.71 -7.67 -13.02
C ASP A 131 -2.69 -7.66 -14.18
N PHE A 132 -1.40 -7.79 -13.86
CA PHE A 132 -0.32 -7.89 -14.85
C PHE A 132 0.91 -8.59 -14.26
N THR A 133 1.68 -9.26 -15.11
CA THR A 133 3.04 -9.71 -14.84
C THR A 133 4.00 -8.95 -15.75
N ASN A 134 5.18 -8.60 -15.26
CA ASN A 134 6.21 -7.93 -16.08
C ASN A 134 7.45 -8.83 -16.18
N HIS A 135 8.49 -8.38 -16.90
CA HIS A 135 9.72 -9.17 -17.05
C HIS A 135 10.41 -9.47 -15.71
N ASP A 136 10.23 -8.62 -14.70
CA ASP A 136 10.83 -8.77 -13.38
C ASP A 136 10.08 -9.80 -12.52
N ILE A 137 8.75 -9.90 -12.63
CA ILE A 137 7.90 -10.77 -11.83
C ILE A 137 7.05 -11.66 -12.75
N ARG A 138 7.58 -12.86 -13.01
CA ARG A 138 6.91 -13.89 -13.81
C ARG A 138 5.86 -14.66 -13.03
N PHE A 139 5.91 -14.60 -11.70
CA PHE A 139 5.05 -15.36 -10.80
C PHE A 139 4.91 -14.63 -9.46
N PHE A 140 3.69 -14.58 -8.93
CA PHE A 140 3.40 -14.06 -7.60
C PHE A 140 2.57 -15.12 -6.86
N PRO A 141 2.99 -15.57 -5.66
CA PRO A 141 2.30 -16.64 -4.95
C PRO A 141 0.92 -16.18 -4.46
N ALA A 142 -0.09 -17.02 -4.67
CA ALA A 142 -1.46 -16.76 -4.24
C ALA A 142 -2.04 -17.97 -3.49
N PHE A 143 -2.98 -17.70 -2.58
CA PHE A 143 -3.75 -18.70 -1.85
C PHE A 143 -5.23 -18.44 -2.07
N LYS A 144 -5.95 -19.40 -2.69
CA LYS A 144 -7.34 -19.22 -3.13
C LYS A 144 -7.53 -17.95 -3.99
N ASP A 145 -6.64 -17.77 -4.97
CA ASP A 145 -6.61 -16.60 -5.87
C ASP A 145 -6.33 -15.24 -5.21
N ILE A 146 -6.06 -15.23 -3.90
CA ILE A 146 -5.66 -14.02 -3.16
C ILE A 146 -4.13 -13.98 -3.09
N PRO A 147 -3.46 -12.92 -3.59
CA PRO A 147 -2.01 -12.81 -3.52
C PRO A 147 -1.52 -12.82 -2.06
N ILE A 148 -0.49 -13.61 -1.78
CA ILE A 148 0.08 -13.71 -0.43
C ILE A 148 0.95 -12.49 -0.18
N GLU A 149 0.45 -11.58 0.64
CA GLU A 149 1.07 -10.26 0.91
C GLU A 149 1.68 -10.17 2.31
N THR A 150 1.83 -11.33 2.96
CA THR A 150 2.57 -11.51 4.19
C THR A 150 3.91 -12.18 3.90
N ASN A 151 4.77 -12.34 4.90
CA ASN A 151 5.97 -13.16 4.74
C ASN A 151 5.59 -14.59 4.28
N LEU A 152 6.03 -14.98 3.08
CA LEU A 152 5.65 -16.25 2.46
C LEU A 152 6.04 -17.47 3.30
N GLN A 153 7.24 -17.47 3.89
CA GLN A 153 7.71 -18.59 4.70
C GLN A 153 6.83 -18.76 5.95
N HIS A 154 6.54 -17.67 6.66
CA HIS A 154 5.66 -17.71 7.83
C HIS A 154 4.24 -18.11 7.47
N PHE A 155 3.74 -17.67 6.31
CA PHE A 155 2.42 -18.07 5.81
C PHE A 155 2.34 -19.59 5.58
N ILE A 156 3.32 -20.14 4.86
CA ILE A 156 3.37 -21.58 4.56
C ILE A 156 3.52 -22.41 5.84
N LEU A 157 4.41 -22.02 6.77
CA LEU A 157 4.57 -22.70 8.06
C LEU A 157 3.29 -22.68 8.89
N ARG A 158 2.54 -21.57 8.90
CA ARG A 158 1.24 -21.49 9.57
C ARG A 158 0.24 -22.49 9.00
N ILE A 159 0.21 -22.64 7.67
CA ILE A 159 -0.68 -23.61 7.03
C ILE A 159 -0.33 -25.03 7.50
N PHE A 160 0.94 -25.43 7.40
CA PHE A 160 1.37 -26.77 7.81
C PHE A 160 1.09 -27.05 9.29
N ASN A 161 1.43 -26.13 10.18
CA ASN A 161 1.15 -26.29 11.62
C ASN A 161 -0.35 -26.36 11.94
N THR A 162 -1.22 -25.82 11.08
CA THR A 162 -2.68 -25.93 11.25
C THR A 162 -3.16 -27.33 10.89
N PHE A 163 -2.52 -28.00 9.93
CA PHE A 163 -2.83 -29.39 9.57
C PHE A 163 -2.39 -30.37 10.66
N ASP A 164 -1.19 -30.21 11.21
CA ASP A 164 -0.65 -31.08 12.27
C ASP A 164 -1.45 -31.00 13.59
N ALA A 165 -2.21 -29.92 13.81
CA ALA A 165 -3.04 -29.75 15.00
C ALA A 165 -4.47 -30.33 14.85
N THR A 166 -4.82 -30.81 13.65
CA THR A 166 -6.14 -31.40 13.34
C THR A 166 -6.11 -32.93 13.20
N GLU A 167 -4.94 -33.55 13.37
CA GLU A 167 -4.76 -35.01 13.51
C GLU A 167 -4.61 -35.42 14.99
#